data_AF-A0A2W2CC75-F1
#
_entry.id   AF-A0A2W2CC75-F1
#
_cell.length_a   1.000
_cell.length_b   1.000
_cell.length_c   1.000
_cell.angle_alpha   90.00
_cell.angle_beta   90.00
_cell.angle_gamma   90.00
#
_symmetry.space_group_name_H-M   'P 1'
#
loop_
_entity.id
_entity.type
_entity.pdbx_description
1 polymer ?
#
loop_
_entity_poly.entity_id
_entity_poly.type
_entity_poly.pdbx_seq_one_letter_code
_entity_poly.pdbx_strand_id
1 'polypeptide(L)'
;MRGPDPATCPVPLTDLRLLTLTHVGFDGRARTGELIVHAEVASDVVEVFAALYAARFPIERMLLVDEFGGDDNASMAANNTSAYNCRRVAGQPTWSNHAYGRAIDINPVQNPYVLDGAVLPPAAAPFLDVDRTGATPAPPGVIADGDIVRQEFERIGWEWGGLFSDPDYQHFSAPERP
;
A
#
# COMPACT_ATOMS: atom_id res chain seq x y z
N MET A 1 -15.87 7.42 -6.19
CA MET A 1 -15.73 7.16 -4.74
C MET A 1 -17.03 6.63 -4.18
N ARG A 2 -17.08 5.30 -3.97
CA ARG A 2 -18.20 4.58 -3.36
C ARG A 2 -17.80 4.07 -1.96
N GLY A 3 -17.19 4.95 -1.16
CA GLY A 3 -16.89 4.77 0.27
C GLY A 3 -17.71 5.75 1.13
N PRO A 4 -17.40 5.96 2.43
CA PRO A 4 -18.12 6.93 3.25
C PRO A 4 -18.15 8.31 2.59
N ASP A 5 -19.21 9.07 2.89
CA ASP A 5 -19.59 10.31 2.21
C ASP A 5 -18.37 11.21 1.88
N PRO A 6 -18.11 11.50 0.59
CA PRO A 6 -17.05 12.44 0.17
C PRO A 6 -17.11 13.79 0.88
N ALA A 7 -18.27 14.19 1.40
CA ALA A 7 -18.43 15.41 2.20
C ALA A 7 -17.77 15.36 3.59
N THR A 8 -17.34 14.18 4.06
CA THR A 8 -16.74 13.97 5.40
C THR A 8 -15.26 13.58 5.35
N CYS A 9 -14.73 13.27 4.18
CA CYS A 9 -13.32 12.93 3.99
C CYS A 9 -12.43 14.14 4.27
N PRO A 10 -11.25 13.95 4.88
CA PRO A 10 -10.43 15.07 5.32
C PRO A 10 -9.71 15.81 4.17
N VAL A 11 -9.79 15.29 2.94
CA VAL A 11 -9.16 15.87 1.75
C VAL A 11 -10.21 16.05 0.64
N PRO A 12 -10.33 17.25 0.04
CA PRO A 12 -11.23 17.48 -1.06
C PRO A 12 -10.73 16.77 -2.33
N LEU A 13 -11.66 16.36 -3.21
CA LEU A 13 -11.32 15.65 -4.44
C LEU A 13 -10.37 16.45 -5.37
N THR A 14 -10.38 17.79 -5.29
CA THR A 14 -9.49 18.68 -6.06
C THR A 14 -8.01 18.48 -5.72
N ASP A 15 -7.73 17.95 -4.53
CA ASP A 15 -6.36 17.73 -4.03
C ASP A 15 -5.88 16.31 -4.27
N LEU A 16 -6.71 15.46 -4.90
CA LEU A 16 -6.36 14.09 -5.26
C LEU A 16 -6.00 13.98 -6.74
N ARG A 17 -5.16 13.00 -7.09
CA ARG A 17 -4.74 12.67 -8.45
C ARG A 17 -4.92 11.19 -8.69
N LEU A 18 -5.61 10.84 -9.78
CA LEU A 18 -5.62 9.50 -10.34
C LEU A 18 -4.31 9.29 -11.10
N LEU A 19 -3.56 8.28 -10.69
CA LEU A 19 -2.34 7.82 -11.35
C LEU A 19 -2.66 6.55 -12.14
N THR A 20 -2.19 6.48 -13.38
CA THR A 20 -2.19 5.26 -14.18
C THR A 20 -0.76 4.76 -14.28
N LEU A 21 -0.46 3.62 -13.67
CA LEU A 21 0.89 3.12 -13.44
C LEU A 21 1.09 1.77 -14.12
N THR A 22 2.28 1.54 -14.67
CA THR A 22 2.66 0.22 -15.17
C THR A 22 3.37 -0.57 -14.07
N HIS A 23 3.02 -1.83 -13.90
CA HIS A 23 3.62 -2.75 -12.93
C HIS A 23 3.88 -4.12 -13.58
N VAL A 24 4.72 -4.95 -12.95
CA VAL A 24 4.95 -6.33 -13.38
C VAL A 24 4.10 -7.24 -12.52
N GLY A 25 3.27 -8.09 -13.14
CA GLY A 25 2.50 -9.12 -12.43
C GLY A 25 3.38 -10.26 -11.91
N PHE A 26 2.84 -11.09 -11.02
CA PHE A 26 3.52 -12.33 -10.59
C PHE A 26 3.78 -13.31 -11.76
N ASP A 27 3.03 -13.19 -12.86
CA ASP A 27 3.28 -13.92 -14.12
C ASP A 27 4.39 -13.32 -14.99
N GLY A 28 5.07 -12.28 -14.49
CA GLY A 28 6.18 -11.59 -15.16
C GLY A 28 5.76 -10.65 -16.29
N ARG A 29 4.45 -10.46 -16.52
CA ARG A 29 3.93 -9.60 -17.60
C ARG A 29 3.69 -8.18 -17.11
N ALA A 30 3.91 -7.21 -17.99
CA ALA A 30 3.54 -5.83 -17.74
C ALA A 30 2.00 -5.69 -17.67
N ARG A 31 1.53 -4.93 -16.70
CA ARG A 31 0.12 -4.63 -16.44
C ARG A 31 -0.03 -3.15 -16.16
N THR A 32 -1.21 -2.60 -16.40
CA THR A 32 -1.57 -1.23 -16.01
C THR A 32 -2.50 -1.31 -14.81
N GLY A 33 -2.28 -0.43 -13.84
CA GLY A 33 -3.12 -0.29 -12.65
C GLY A 33 -3.33 1.17 -12.31
N GLU A 34 -4.18 1.40 -11.31
CA GLU A 34 -4.61 2.73 -10.90
C GLU A 34 -4.45 2.94 -9.40
N LEU A 35 -3.94 4.11 -9.02
CA LEU A 35 -3.91 4.60 -7.64
C LEU A 35 -4.48 6.00 -7.57
N ILE A 36 -5.10 6.36 -6.45
CA ILE A 36 -5.41 7.75 -6.14
C ILE A 36 -4.54 8.19 -4.97
N VAL A 37 -3.84 9.31 -5.13
CA VAL A 37 -2.96 9.90 -4.10
C VAL A 37 -3.15 11.40 -4.00
N HIS A 38 -2.62 12.02 -2.96
CA HIS A 38 -2.59 13.47 -2.82
C HIS A 38 -1.71 14.11 -3.89
N ALA A 39 -2.12 15.26 -4.42
CA ALA A 39 -1.43 15.97 -5.49
C ALA A 39 0.04 16.26 -5.20
N GLU A 40 0.37 16.53 -3.93
CA GLU A 40 1.73 16.84 -3.48
C GLU A 40 2.66 15.63 -3.49
N VAL A 41 2.16 14.40 -3.42
CA VAL A 41 2.98 13.17 -3.47
C VAL A 41 2.89 12.46 -4.82
N ALA A 42 2.06 12.95 -5.73
CA ALA A 42 1.76 12.28 -7.00
C ALA A 42 3.00 12.04 -7.87
N SER A 43 3.90 13.02 -7.97
CA SER A 43 5.11 12.88 -8.79
C SER A 43 6.08 11.87 -8.18
N ASP A 44 6.31 11.96 -6.87
CA ASP A 44 7.19 11.04 -6.13
C ASP A 44 6.71 9.59 -6.23
N VAL A 45 5.40 9.36 -6.07
CA VAL A 45 4.81 8.02 -6.22
C VAL A 45 5.00 7.48 -7.64
N VAL A 46 4.85 8.31 -8.68
CA VAL A 46 5.12 7.88 -10.07
C VAL A 46 6.58 7.42 -10.22
N GLU A 47 7.54 8.13 -9.63
CA GLU A 47 8.95 7.72 -9.66
C GLU A 47 9.19 6.40 -8.93
N VAL A 48 8.61 6.22 -7.74
CA VAL A 48 8.70 4.96 -6.98
C VAL A 48 8.22 3.79 -7.84
N PHE A 49 7.01 3.87 -8.40
CA PHE A 49 6.47 2.77 -9.20
C PHE A 49 7.22 2.55 -10.52
N ALA A 50 7.81 3.59 -11.11
CA ALA A 50 8.70 3.44 -12.26
C ALA A 50 9.97 2.64 -11.89
N ALA A 51 10.56 2.91 -10.73
CA ALA A 51 11.70 2.15 -10.21
C ALA A 51 11.33 0.70 -9.89
N LEU A 52 10.18 0.45 -9.25
CA LEU A 52 9.67 -0.91 -8.99
C LEU A 52 9.44 -1.70 -10.29
N TYR A 53 8.87 -1.05 -11.30
CA TYR A 53 8.68 -1.66 -12.61
C TYR A 53 10.00 -2.01 -13.28
N ALA A 54 10.98 -1.10 -13.25
CA ALA A 54 12.33 -1.33 -13.80
C ALA A 54 13.05 -2.48 -13.09
N ALA A 55 12.92 -2.57 -11.77
CA ALA A 55 13.43 -3.68 -10.94
C ALA A 55 12.62 -4.97 -11.08
N ARG A 56 11.48 -4.92 -11.78
CA ARG A 56 10.53 -6.04 -11.98
C ARG A 56 10.01 -6.62 -10.66
N PHE A 57 9.85 -5.79 -9.64
CA PHE A 57 9.19 -6.21 -8.40
C PHE A 57 7.74 -6.61 -8.71
N PRO A 58 7.32 -7.84 -8.36
CA PRO A 58 6.00 -8.34 -8.74
C PRO A 58 4.91 -7.71 -7.86
N ILE A 59 3.88 -7.19 -8.50
CA ILE A 59 2.66 -6.65 -7.89
C ILE A 59 1.49 -7.42 -8.48
N GLU A 60 0.64 -7.99 -7.62
CA GLU A 60 -0.45 -8.87 -8.08
C GLU A 60 -1.54 -8.09 -8.82
N ARG A 61 -1.99 -6.99 -8.22
CA ARG A 61 -2.95 -6.07 -8.84
C ARG A 61 -2.87 -4.69 -8.20
N MET A 62 -3.43 -3.72 -8.92
CA MET A 62 -3.49 -2.32 -8.50
C MET A 62 -4.77 -1.71 -9.07
N LEU A 63 -5.83 -1.78 -8.28
CA LEU A 63 -7.16 -1.28 -8.57
C LEU A 63 -7.58 -0.27 -7.50
N LEU A 64 -8.45 0.67 -7.87
CA LEU A 64 -9.05 1.58 -6.90
C LEU A 64 -9.89 0.80 -5.89
N VAL A 65 -9.85 1.21 -4.62
CA VAL A 65 -10.66 0.56 -3.56
C VAL A 65 -12.18 0.68 -3.83
N ASP A 66 -12.57 1.63 -4.68
CA ASP A 66 -13.94 1.75 -5.21
C ASP A 66 -14.45 0.50 -5.94
N GLU A 67 -13.56 -0.28 -6.58
CA GLU A 67 -13.91 -1.55 -7.22
C GLU A 67 -14.35 -2.62 -6.21
N PHE A 68 -14.00 -2.42 -4.94
CA PHE A 68 -14.39 -3.25 -3.80
C PHE A 68 -15.47 -2.57 -2.95
N GLY A 69 -16.14 -1.53 -3.46
CA GLY A 69 -17.16 -0.79 -2.73
C GLY A 69 -16.65 -0.03 -1.50
N GLY A 70 -15.37 0.36 -1.51
CA GLY A 70 -14.73 1.03 -0.36
C GLY A 70 -14.30 0.09 0.78
N ASP A 71 -14.51 -1.23 0.64
CA ASP A 71 -14.17 -2.21 1.66
C ASP A 71 -12.67 -2.56 1.62
N ASP A 72 -11.96 -2.12 2.65
CA ASP A 72 -10.53 -2.33 2.84
C ASP A 72 -10.17 -3.82 3.00
N ASN A 73 -10.99 -4.58 3.73
CA ASN A 73 -10.76 -6.00 3.95
C ASN A 73 -10.96 -6.79 2.65
N ALA A 74 -11.96 -6.42 1.84
CA ALA A 74 -12.16 -7.03 0.53
C ALA A 74 -11.00 -6.72 -0.43
N SER A 75 -10.50 -5.47 -0.43
CA SER A 75 -9.31 -5.06 -1.19
C SER A 75 -8.06 -5.85 -0.75
N MET A 76 -7.81 -5.96 0.55
CA MET A 76 -6.70 -6.75 1.10
C MET A 76 -6.81 -8.24 0.76
N ALA A 77 -7.99 -8.84 0.95
CA ALA A 77 -8.22 -10.25 0.62
C ALA A 77 -8.03 -10.55 -0.87
N ALA A 78 -8.26 -9.55 -1.73
CA ALA A 78 -7.95 -9.60 -3.15
C ALA A 78 -6.48 -9.30 -3.45
N ASN A 79 -5.57 -9.21 -2.49
CA ASN A 79 -4.15 -8.88 -2.69
C ASN A 79 -3.93 -7.59 -3.50
N ASN A 80 -4.76 -6.57 -3.25
CA ASN A 80 -4.75 -5.34 -4.02
C ASN A 80 -3.75 -4.32 -3.47
N THR A 81 -2.79 -3.90 -4.30
CA THR A 81 -1.97 -2.72 -4.00
C THR A 81 -2.86 -1.49 -4.13
N SER A 82 -2.99 -0.71 -3.06
CA SER A 82 -4.00 0.35 -2.98
C SER A 82 -3.47 1.58 -2.23
N ALA A 83 -4.09 2.74 -2.49
CA ALA A 83 -3.68 4.01 -1.91
C ALA A 83 -4.85 4.69 -1.21
N TYR A 84 -5.42 5.76 -1.79
CA TYR A 84 -6.52 6.47 -1.18
C TYR A 84 -7.72 5.56 -0.87
N ASN A 85 -8.09 5.52 0.40
CA ASN A 85 -9.33 4.97 0.91
C ASN A 85 -9.81 5.88 2.03
N CYS A 86 -10.94 6.57 1.83
CA CYS A 86 -11.49 7.46 2.84
C CYS A 86 -12.07 6.64 3.99
N ARG A 87 -11.24 6.34 4.99
CA ARG A 87 -11.66 5.58 6.18
C ARG A 87 -10.92 6.04 7.43
N ARG A 88 -11.54 5.79 8.57
CA ARG A 88 -10.85 5.88 9.87
C ARG A 88 -9.96 4.65 10.08
N VAL A 89 -9.01 4.76 11.01
CA VAL A 89 -8.28 3.59 11.50
C VAL A 89 -9.27 2.66 12.22
N ALA A 90 -9.14 1.35 12.03
CA ALA A 90 -10.05 0.37 12.61
C ALA A 90 -10.10 0.53 14.15
N GLY A 91 -11.30 0.67 14.70
CA GLY A 91 -11.51 0.85 16.14
C GLY A 91 -11.11 2.22 16.70
N GLN A 92 -10.68 3.18 15.87
CA GLN A 92 -10.22 4.50 16.33
C GLN A 92 -11.03 5.65 15.70
N PRO A 93 -11.13 6.81 16.40
CA PRO A 93 -11.78 7.99 15.85
C PRO A 93 -10.88 8.75 14.87
N THR A 94 -9.62 8.37 14.68
CA THR A 94 -8.65 9.07 13.82
C THR A 94 -8.78 8.65 12.36
N TRP A 95 -8.51 9.57 11.44
CA TRP A 95 -8.41 9.26 10.02
C TRP A 95 -7.15 8.46 9.74
N SER A 96 -7.25 7.47 8.86
CA SER A 96 -6.06 6.76 8.36
C SER A 96 -5.27 7.66 7.40
N ASN A 97 -3.96 7.44 7.27
CA ASN A 97 -3.13 8.08 6.24
C ASN A 97 -3.65 7.82 4.80
N HIS A 98 -4.34 6.69 4.59
CA HIS A 98 -5.06 6.41 3.34
C HIS A 98 -6.16 7.44 3.05
N ALA A 99 -6.83 7.98 4.07
CA ALA A 99 -7.88 8.98 3.88
C ALA A 99 -7.33 10.34 3.41
N TYR A 100 -6.03 10.56 3.53
CA TYR A 100 -5.33 11.74 3.04
C TYR A 100 -4.67 11.54 1.67
N GLY A 101 -4.72 10.33 1.10
CA GLY A 101 -4.02 9.99 -0.15
C GLY A 101 -2.49 9.99 0.02
N ARG A 102 -2.01 9.71 1.23
CA ARG A 102 -0.59 9.75 1.62
C ARG A 102 -0.06 8.42 2.13
N ALA A 103 -0.78 7.34 1.83
CA ALA A 103 -0.37 5.99 2.16
C ALA A 103 -0.63 5.06 0.98
N ILE A 104 0.18 4.02 0.89
CA ILE A 104 0.10 2.94 -0.10
C ILE A 104 0.35 1.61 0.62
N ASP A 105 -0.53 0.64 0.37
CA ASP A 105 -0.35 -0.75 0.78
C ASP A 105 0.06 -1.59 -0.44
N ILE A 106 1.07 -2.45 -0.30
CA ILE A 106 1.61 -3.28 -1.40
C ILE A 106 1.46 -4.76 -1.11
N ASN A 107 0.82 -5.49 -2.04
CA ASN A 107 0.59 -6.94 -1.98
C ASN A 107 0.20 -7.45 -0.57
N PRO A 108 -0.99 -7.10 -0.05
CA PRO A 108 -1.45 -7.48 1.29
C PRO A 108 -1.30 -8.96 1.66
N VAL A 109 -1.37 -9.88 0.68
CA VAL A 109 -1.19 -11.33 0.94
C VAL A 109 0.28 -11.68 1.20
N GLN A 110 1.23 -11.04 0.51
CA GLN A 110 2.66 -11.25 0.76
C GLN A 110 3.16 -10.46 1.98
N ASN A 111 2.50 -9.34 2.28
CA ASN A 111 2.92 -8.38 3.30
C ASN A 111 1.78 -8.17 4.32
N PRO A 112 1.64 -9.08 5.30
CA PRO A 112 0.51 -9.04 6.21
C PRO A 112 0.49 -7.79 7.08
N TYR A 113 -0.72 -7.36 7.43
CA TYR A 113 -0.96 -6.51 8.58
C TYR A 113 -1.21 -7.38 9.82
N VAL A 114 -0.40 -7.18 10.84
CA VAL A 114 -0.54 -7.82 12.15
C VAL A 114 -1.22 -6.84 13.08
N LEU A 115 -2.37 -7.23 13.65
CA LEU A 115 -3.12 -6.40 14.58
C LEU A 115 -3.63 -7.26 15.74
N ASP A 116 -3.20 -6.97 16.97
CA ASP A 116 -3.61 -7.70 18.17
C ASP A 116 -3.41 -9.23 18.03
N GLY A 117 -2.35 -9.65 17.32
CA GLY A 117 -2.03 -11.05 17.04
C GLY A 117 -2.82 -11.70 15.90
N ALA A 118 -3.75 -10.98 15.27
CA ALA A 118 -4.42 -11.42 14.04
C ALA A 118 -3.56 -11.09 12.81
N VAL A 119 -3.60 -11.97 11.80
CA VAL A 119 -2.96 -11.75 10.50
C VAL A 119 -4.01 -11.39 9.46
N LEU A 120 -3.86 -10.22 8.84
CA LEU A 120 -4.78 -9.68 7.84
C LEU A 120 -4.04 -9.47 6.51
N PRO A 121 -4.64 -9.89 5.38
CA PRO A 121 -5.79 -10.80 5.27
C PRO A 121 -5.43 -12.22 5.78
N PRO A 122 -6.41 -13.09 6.11
CA PRO A 122 -6.13 -14.46 6.57
C PRO A 122 -5.26 -15.29 5.62
N ALA A 123 -5.34 -15.01 4.31
CA ALA A 123 -4.51 -15.66 3.29
C ALA A 123 -3.00 -15.32 3.41
N ALA A 124 -2.65 -14.28 4.16
CA ALA A 124 -1.27 -13.85 4.40
C ALA A 124 -0.57 -14.63 5.52
N ALA A 125 -1.26 -15.51 6.24
CA ALA A 125 -0.68 -16.32 7.31
C ALA A 125 0.63 -17.05 6.93
N PRO A 126 0.78 -17.63 5.71
CA PRO A 126 2.04 -18.25 5.30
C PRO A 126 3.23 -17.28 5.18
N PHE A 127 2.97 -15.97 5.12
CA PHE A 127 3.99 -14.94 4.96
C PHE A 127 4.34 -14.24 6.29
N LEU A 128 3.72 -14.61 7.41
CA LEU A 128 4.00 -13.99 8.72
C LEU A 128 5.47 -14.15 9.10
N ASP A 129 5.95 -15.40 9.09
CA ASP A 129 7.28 -15.79 9.60
C ASP A 129 8.37 -15.82 8.51
N VAL A 130 8.14 -15.18 7.36
CA VAL A 130 9.16 -15.04 6.32
C VAL A 130 10.31 -14.17 6.84
N ASP A 131 11.55 -14.58 6.56
CA ASP A 131 12.75 -13.80 6.84
C ASP A 131 12.75 -12.51 5.99
N ARG A 132 12.60 -11.37 6.68
CA ARG A 132 12.66 -10.02 6.10
C ARG A 132 13.96 -9.29 6.42
N THR A 133 14.93 -9.95 7.06
CA THR A 133 16.18 -9.30 7.49
C THR A 133 17.18 -9.07 6.34
N GLY A 134 16.89 -9.63 5.16
CA GLY A 134 17.82 -9.64 4.02
C GLY A 134 18.93 -10.69 4.14
N ALA A 135 18.94 -11.51 5.20
CA ALA A 135 19.91 -12.62 5.34
C ALA A 135 19.69 -13.72 4.30
N THR A 136 18.44 -13.89 3.83
CA THR A 136 18.08 -14.77 2.73
C THR A 136 17.20 -14.04 1.70
N PRO A 137 17.20 -14.47 0.43
CA PRO A 137 16.30 -13.89 -0.57
C PRO A 137 14.83 -14.10 -0.17
N ALA A 138 14.09 -13.00 -0.03
CA ALA A 138 12.67 -13.05 0.27
C ALA A 138 11.86 -13.67 -0.91
N PRO A 139 10.73 -14.33 -0.64
CA PRO A 139 9.81 -14.77 -1.68
C PRO A 139 9.34 -13.59 -2.56
N PRO A 140 8.97 -13.84 -3.84
CA PRO A 140 8.49 -12.79 -4.72
C PRO A 140 7.34 -11.97 -4.11
N GLY A 141 7.45 -10.64 -4.17
CA GLY A 141 6.42 -9.70 -3.73
C GLY A 141 6.41 -9.42 -2.22
N VAL A 142 7.28 -10.07 -1.46
CA VAL A 142 7.53 -9.75 -0.05
C VAL A 142 8.47 -8.55 0.05
N ILE A 143 8.11 -7.60 0.91
CA ILE A 143 8.93 -6.46 1.32
C ILE A 143 9.84 -6.91 2.46
N ALA A 144 11.12 -6.59 2.34
CA ALA A 144 12.18 -6.97 3.25
C ALA A 144 13.18 -5.81 3.44
N ASP A 145 14.00 -5.89 4.47
CA ASP A 145 15.02 -4.90 4.75
C ASP A 145 15.99 -4.76 3.57
N GLY A 146 16.14 -3.51 3.12
CA GLY A 146 16.99 -3.17 1.99
C GLY A 146 16.44 -3.62 0.62
N ASP A 147 15.19 -4.07 0.52
CA ASP A 147 14.58 -4.35 -0.78
C ASP A 147 14.23 -3.04 -1.54
N ILE A 148 14.00 -3.14 -2.85
CA ILE A 148 13.76 -1.98 -3.73
C ILE A 148 12.52 -1.17 -3.34
N VAL A 149 11.46 -1.81 -2.84
CA VAL A 149 10.26 -1.15 -2.34
C VAL A 149 10.62 -0.26 -1.17
N ARG A 150 11.26 -0.83 -0.15
CA ARG A 150 11.68 -0.09 1.03
C ARG A 150 12.60 1.08 0.66
N GLN A 151 13.61 0.84 -0.17
CA GLN A 151 14.55 1.88 -0.62
C GLN A 151 13.86 3.05 -1.33
N GLU A 152 12.93 2.79 -2.24
CA GLU A 152 12.28 3.84 -3.04
C GLU A 152 11.27 4.66 -2.23
N PHE A 153 10.55 4.04 -1.30
CA PHE A 153 9.69 4.80 -0.38
C PHE A 153 10.51 5.63 0.62
N GLU A 154 11.57 5.07 1.19
CA GLU A 154 12.49 5.82 2.07
C GLU A 154 13.17 6.98 1.32
N ARG A 155 13.50 6.81 0.02
CA ARG A 155 14.07 7.87 -0.83
C ARG A 155 13.17 9.10 -0.93
N ILE A 156 11.85 8.91 -0.97
CA ILE A 156 10.86 10.00 -0.99
C ILE A 156 10.43 10.42 0.42
N GLY A 157 11.11 9.92 1.46
CA GLY A 157 10.90 10.27 2.86
C GLY A 157 9.68 9.61 3.51
N TRP A 158 9.14 8.52 2.94
CA TRP A 158 8.04 7.76 3.54
C TRP A 158 8.55 6.75 4.56
N GLU A 159 7.71 6.46 5.54
CA GLU A 159 7.96 5.49 6.59
C GLU A 159 7.29 4.15 6.28
N TRP A 160 7.89 3.07 6.75
CA TRP A 160 7.38 1.70 6.56
C TRP A 160 6.74 1.15 7.84
N GLY A 161 5.51 0.66 7.72
CA GLY A 161 4.75 0.08 8.83
C GLY A 161 5.29 -1.26 9.34
N GLY A 162 6.19 -1.91 8.60
CA GLY A 162 6.89 -3.11 9.06
C GLY A 162 7.76 -2.89 10.31
N LEU A 163 8.03 -1.62 10.69
CA LEU A 163 8.82 -1.26 11.87
C LEU A 163 7.96 -0.97 13.12
N PHE A 164 6.63 -1.05 13.02
CA PHE A 164 5.73 -0.84 14.16
C PHE A 164 5.79 -2.02 15.15
N SER A 165 5.30 -1.81 16.38
CA SER A 165 5.24 -2.88 17.39
C SER A 165 4.34 -4.04 16.95
N ASP A 166 3.22 -3.69 16.31
CA ASP A 166 2.32 -4.57 15.58
C ASP A 166 2.57 -4.27 14.09
N PRO A 167 3.36 -5.09 13.38
CA PRO A 167 3.84 -4.74 12.04
C PRO A 167 2.72 -4.66 11.01
N ASP A 168 2.74 -3.60 10.21
CA ASP A 168 1.93 -3.47 9.00
C ASP A 168 2.85 -3.53 7.77
N TYR A 169 3.21 -4.76 7.35
CA TYR A 169 4.28 -4.95 6.36
C TYR A 169 3.92 -4.41 4.97
N GLN A 170 2.63 -4.31 4.63
CA GLN A 170 2.17 -3.75 3.36
C GLN A 170 2.31 -2.23 3.32
N HIS A 171 2.34 -1.57 4.47
CA HIS A 171 2.00 -0.15 4.59
C HIS A 171 3.22 0.76 4.47
N PHE A 172 3.12 1.75 3.59
CA PHE A 172 4.01 2.91 3.56
C PHE A 172 3.18 4.19 3.65
N SER A 173 3.67 5.17 4.41
CA SER A 173 3.02 6.48 4.45
C SER A 173 4.00 7.63 4.57
N ALA A 174 3.60 8.78 4.02
CA ALA A 174 4.32 10.03 4.23
C ALA A 174 4.25 10.41 5.72
N PRO A 175 5.32 10.98 6.30
CA PRO A 175 5.33 11.40 7.69
C PRO A 175 4.22 12.43 7.94
N GLU A 176 3.71 12.44 9.17
CA GLU A 176 2.74 13.45 9.60
C GLU A 176 3.31 14.85 9.38
N ARG A 177 2.48 15.76 8.87
CA ARG A 177 2.88 17.16 8.76
C ARG A 177 2.88 17.79 10.15
N PRO A 178 3.92 18.57 10.50
CA PRO A 178 3.90 19.39 11.72
C PRO A 178 2.81 20.46 11.69
#